data_AF-A0A7X8W371-F1
#
_entry.id   AF-A0A7X8W371-F1
#
_cell.length_a   1.000
_cell.length_b   1.000
_cell.length_c   1.000
_cell.angle_alpha   90.00
_cell.angle_beta   90.00
_cell.angle_gamma   90.00
#
_symmetry.space_group_name_H-M   'P 1'
#
loop_
_entity.id
_entity.type
_entity.pdbx_description
1 polymer ?
#
loop_
_entity_poly.entity_id
_entity_poly.type
_entity_poly.pdbx_seq_one_letter_code
_entity_poly.pdbx_strand_id
1 'polypeptide(L)'
;DGTFSDLDESVQSIAIALRRLTLLACNKYRAKDLPHKVYEGLCCYILREVEREDKGSTRFHTSIFALPVCAINIFFSQYETFKKVEKGEDKYLKLYNLLARLMLQSWLLPNRNDATDLKPFSVERFQNNVWWEGGNALSYRPTFETSICLLNLPMFQIMLTVMQNAVSSTTSIYGSSFWQEGICADGWGWGHGRQCYNNGYPTDSILSILYHLSLLKEECYHPLLSSIDWCHIAYYAKAITFNVYKSFFPPMMSRHCFPLTPKAITANDGHAKKIAKLLVTNFSKYLSPSVLKEMEVLEKEGSLALKECKGRRYFFNNDSLVVKTEEVFCYFNCASSRLKGVESADFMADKRNFYTRDGSYLILKDENAYKKAMGTWNVCQLPGTTERSLEKEEIQSETNWQGYHSLFDFAGGLTTGNNAVSGFVYQKSGEREKDGAGIIYPNFTKEMLGVVAQKSLFNHEGLFVFLGSGISDTDPKFGHDVKTTVDNTRCLNKAKLIYQGKESRVTSGIYSEELYIVNNGLIYGFPEGNVEVFADNLTTDWAYLNQGNEGCVDE
;
A
#
# COMPACT_ATOMS: atom_id res chain seq x y z
N ASP A 1 -10.81 -11.23 -41.08
CA ASP A 1 -9.50 -11.44 -40.43
C ASP A 1 -9.58 -11.45 -38.90
N GLY A 2 -10.65 -10.94 -38.29
CA GLY A 2 -10.80 -10.98 -36.83
C GLY A 2 -10.03 -9.85 -36.12
N THR A 3 -9.60 -8.82 -36.85
CA THR A 3 -8.90 -7.67 -36.30
C THR A 3 -9.86 -6.50 -36.03
N PHE A 4 -9.42 -5.56 -35.21
CA PHE A 4 -10.08 -4.27 -35.01
C PHE A 4 -9.44 -3.22 -35.91
N SER A 5 -10.25 -2.53 -36.71
CA SER A 5 -9.78 -1.50 -37.65
C SER A 5 -9.22 -0.24 -36.97
N ASP A 6 -9.55 -0.02 -35.70
CA ASP A 6 -9.07 1.12 -34.89
C ASP A 6 -7.77 0.80 -34.12
N LEU A 7 -7.24 -0.42 -34.23
CA LEU A 7 -6.07 -0.86 -33.48
C LEU A 7 -4.91 -1.22 -34.41
N ASP A 8 -3.71 -0.78 -34.04
CA ASP A 8 -2.47 -1.16 -34.70
C ASP A 8 -1.92 -2.51 -34.16
N GLU A 9 -0.69 -2.85 -34.55
CA GLU A 9 -0.03 -4.09 -34.11
C GLU A 9 0.82 -3.93 -32.83
N SER A 10 0.67 -2.83 -32.10
CA SER A 10 1.41 -2.60 -30.86
C SER A 10 0.97 -3.53 -29.72
N VAL A 11 1.83 -3.71 -28.72
CA VAL A 11 1.52 -4.46 -27.49
C VAL A 11 0.30 -3.88 -26.77
N GLN A 12 0.19 -2.55 -26.73
CA GLN A 12 -0.94 -1.84 -26.15
C GLN A 12 -2.25 -2.24 -26.85
N SER A 13 -2.23 -2.26 -28.19
CA SER A 13 -3.37 -2.65 -29.02
C SER A 13 -3.76 -4.12 -28.85
N ILE A 14 -2.80 -5.05 -28.73
CA ILE A 14 -3.09 -6.46 -28.40
C ILE A 14 -3.88 -6.54 -27.09
N ALA A 15 -3.42 -5.83 -26.05
CA ALA A 15 -4.07 -5.86 -24.75
C ALA A 15 -5.48 -5.24 -24.78
N ILE A 16 -5.68 -4.14 -25.51
CA ILE A 16 -7.00 -3.53 -25.72
C ILE A 16 -7.93 -4.49 -26.46
N ALA A 17 -7.47 -5.10 -27.54
CA ALA A 17 -8.25 -6.04 -28.35
C ALA A 17 -8.73 -7.23 -27.53
N LEU A 18 -7.82 -7.87 -26.78
CA LEU A 18 -8.15 -9.02 -25.93
C LEU A 18 -9.18 -8.66 -24.86
N ARG A 19 -9.03 -7.52 -24.18
CA ARG A 19 -10.03 -7.05 -23.19
C ARG A 19 -11.41 -6.84 -23.83
N ARG A 20 -11.48 -6.22 -25.02
CA ARG A 20 -12.75 -6.03 -25.75
C ARG A 20 -13.40 -7.37 -26.13
N LEU A 21 -12.60 -8.32 -26.62
CA LEU A 21 -13.08 -9.65 -26.99
C LEU A 21 -13.53 -10.47 -25.78
N THR A 22 -12.81 -10.37 -24.65
CA THR A 22 -13.22 -10.97 -23.36
C THR A 22 -14.57 -10.45 -22.93
N LEU A 23 -14.82 -9.13 -22.98
CA LEU A 23 -16.13 -8.57 -22.64
C LEU A 23 -17.25 -9.14 -23.51
N LEU A 24 -17.02 -9.30 -24.82
CA LEU A 24 -17.99 -9.93 -25.72
C LEU A 24 -18.24 -11.40 -25.34
N ALA A 25 -17.18 -12.19 -25.18
CA ALA A 25 -17.27 -13.59 -24.83
C ALA A 25 -17.98 -13.80 -23.49
N CYS A 26 -17.62 -13.02 -22.47
CA CYS A 26 -18.09 -13.18 -21.10
C CYS A 26 -19.48 -12.59 -20.84
N ASN A 27 -19.88 -11.51 -21.51
CA ASN A 27 -21.16 -10.85 -21.24
C ASN A 27 -22.22 -11.17 -22.28
N LYS A 28 -21.86 -11.19 -23.57
CA LYS A 28 -22.82 -11.36 -24.66
C LYS A 28 -22.98 -12.82 -25.07
N TYR A 29 -21.88 -13.56 -25.09
CA TYR A 29 -21.81 -14.93 -25.60
C TYR A 29 -21.51 -15.99 -24.54
N ARG A 30 -21.74 -15.68 -23.26
CA ARG A 30 -21.53 -16.63 -22.16
C ARG A 30 -22.33 -17.90 -22.37
N ALA A 31 -21.67 -19.05 -22.27
CA ALA A 31 -22.24 -20.38 -22.50
C ALA A 31 -22.98 -20.52 -23.85
N LYS A 32 -22.64 -19.68 -24.84
CA LYS A 32 -23.17 -19.70 -26.20
C LYS A 32 -22.03 -19.90 -27.19
N ASP A 33 -22.37 -20.38 -28.37
CA ASP A 33 -21.41 -20.47 -29.49
C ASP A 33 -20.84 -19.09 -29.81
N LEU A 34 -19.51 -19.01 -29.96
CA LEU A 34 -18.83 -17.78 -30.30
C LEU A 34 -19.03 -17.48 -31.79
N PRO A 35 -19.48 -16.26 -32.17
CA PRO A 35 -19.51 -15.89 -33.57
C PRO A 35 -18.13 -16.03 -34.21
N HIS A 36 -18.07 -16.47 -35.46
CA HIS A 36 -16.82 -16.72 -36.20
C HIS A 36 -15.81 -15.55 -36.06
N LYS A 37 -16.26 -14.30 -36.19
CA LYS A 37 -15.38 -13.12 -36.03
C LYS A 37 -14.78 -12.97 -34.63
N VAL A 38 -15.54 -13.32 -33.58
CA VAL A 38 -15.07 -13.28 -32.19
C VAL A 38 -14.07 -14.41 -31.95
N TYR A 39 -14.37 -15.61 -32.42
CA TYR A 39 -13.47 -16.76 -32.37
C TYR A 39 -12.14 -16.47 -33.07
N GLU A 40 -12.18 -16.00 -34.32
CA GLU A 40 -10.97 -15.67 -35.10
C GLU A 40 -10.17 -14.55 -34.44
N GLY A 41 -10.83 -13.51 -33.94
CA GLY A 41 -10.15 -12.42 -33.23
C GLY A 41 -9.46 -12.90 -31.95
N LEU A 42 -10.11 -13.75 -31.16
CA LEU A 42 -9.49 -14.35 -29.99
C LEU A 42 -8.26 -15.17 -30.39
N CYS A 43 -8.38 -16.07 -31.37
CA CYS A 43 -7.26 -16.85 -31.87
C CYS A 43 -6.10 -15.95 -32.35
N CYS A 44 -6.40 -14.90 -33.12
CA CYS A 44 -5.42 -14.00 -33.69
C CYS A 44 -4.63 -13.23 -32.61
N TYR A 45 -5.33 -12.51 -31.73
CA TYR A 45 -4.66 -11.66 -30.73
C TYR A 45 -4.00 -12.47 -29.60
N ILE A 46 -4.56 -13.63 -29.23
CA ILE A 46 -3.88 -14.51 -28.28
C ILE A 46 -2.59 -15.05 -28.89
N LEU A 47 -2.61 -15.50 -30.15
CA LEU A 47 -1.42 -16.00 -30.84
C LEU A 47 -0.30 -14.96 -30.85
N ARG A 48 -0.63 -13.72 -31.22
CA ARG A 48 0.32 -12.59 -31.19
C ARG A 48 0.96 -12.38 -29.81
N GLU A 49 0.18 -12.52 -28.73
CA GLU A 49 0.71 -12.35 -27.38
C GLU A 49 1.59 -13.52 -26.92
N VAL A 50 1.21 -14.76 -27.25
CA VAL A 50 1.94 -15.95 -26.81
C VAL A 50 3.20 -16.22 -27.65
N GLU A 51 3.33 -15.63 -28.83
CA GLU A 51 4.54 -15.67 -29.66
C GLU A 51 5.46 -14.46 -29.47
N ARG A 52 5.00 -13.42 -28.78
CA ARG A 52 5.83 -12.27 -28.46
C ARG A 52 7.03 -12.72 -27.61
N GLU A 53 8.21 -12.26 -27.98
CA GLU A 53 9.48 -12.52 -27.26
C GLU A 53 9.40 -12.10 -25.78
N ASP A 54 10.08 -12.84 -24.91
CA ASP A 54 10.28 -12.45 -23.52
C ASP A 54 11.51 -11.52 -23.40
N LYS A 55 11.24 -10.22 -23.36
CA LYS A 55 12.25 -9.18 -23.09
C LYS A 55 12.22 -8.75 -21.62
N GLY A 56 12.02 -9.70 -20.71
CA GLY A 56 12.03 -9.49 -19.26
C GLY A 56 10.91 -8.58 -18.78
N SER A 57 11.27 -7.48 -18.11
CA SER A 57 10.33 -6.56 -17.45
C SER A 57 9.23 -6.00 -18.36
N THR A 58 9.45 -5.95 -19.68
CA THR A 58 8.42 -5.54 -20.66
C THR A 58 7.20 -6.46 -20.71
N ARG A 59 7.27 -7.66 -20.10
CA ARG A 59 6.13 -8.57 -19.92
C ARG A 59 5.34 -8.27 -18.62
N PHE A 60 5.88 -7.46 -17.72
CA PHE A 60 5.30 -7.21 -16.41
C PHE A 60 3.93 -6.50 -16.51
N HIS A 61 3.06 -6.74 -15.53
CA HIS A 61 1.64 -6.39 -15.51
C HIS A 61 0.76 -7.01 -16.62
N THR A 62 0.95 -6.62 -17.88
CA THR A 62 -0.01 -6.94 -18.94
C THR A 62 -0.01 -8.44 -19.26
N SER A 63 1.16 -9.02 -19.52
CA SER A 63 1.28 -10.42 -19.98
C SER A 63 1.11 -11.46 -18.87
N ILE A 64 1.22 -11.05 -17.61
CA ILE A 64 1.23 -11.97 -16.47
C ILE A 64 0.02 -11.82 -15.54
N PHE A 65 -0.64 -10.66 -15.57
CA PHE A 65 -1.84 -10.39 -14.78
C PHE A 65 -3.05 -10.23 -15.72
N ALA A 66 -3.10 -9.15 -16.49
CA ALA A 66 -4.31 -8.74 -17.20
C ALA A 66 -4.76 -9.72 -18.29
N LEU A 67 -3.84 -10.19 -19.14
CA LEU A 67 -4.18 -11.09 -20.25
C LEU A 67 -4.43 -12.54 -19.79
N PRO A 68 -3.69 -13.11 -18.84
CA PRO A 68 -4.06 -14.38 -18.21
C PRO A 68 -5.45 -14.34 -17.55
N VAL A 69 -5.82 -13.26 -16.85
CA VAL A 69 -7.17 -13.07 -16.30
C VAL A 69 -8.23 -13.07 -17.41
N CYS A 70 -7.95 -12.41 -18.54
CA CYS A 70 -8.82 -12.46 -19.71
C CYS A 70 -9.03 -13.90 -20.20
N ALA A 71 -7.96 -14.70 -20.27
CA ALA A 71 -8.02 -16.09 -20.70
C ALA A 71 -8.88 -16.95 -19.76
N ILE A 72 -8.69 -16.81 -18.44
CA ILE A 72 -9.47 -17.53 -17.42
C ILE A 72 -10.96 -17.17 -17.50
N ASN A 73 -11.27 -15.89 -17.65
CA ASN A 73 -12.65 -15.44 -17.77
C ASN A 73 -13.34 -16.00 -19.03
N ILE A 74 -12.62 -16.07 -20.16
CA ILE A 74 -13.12 -16.71 -21.38
C ILE A 74 -13.32 -18.21 -21.16
N PHE A 75 -12.35 -18.87 -20.51
CA PHE A 75 -12.42 -20.30 -20.19
C PHE A 75 -13.67 -20.65 -19.38
N PHE A 76 -13.87 -20.01 -18.24
CA PHE A 76 -15.05 -20.27 -17.41
C PHE A 76 -16.36 -19.82 -18.07
N SER A 77 -16.33 -18.78 -18.90
CA SER A 77 -17.50 -18.36 -19.69
C SER A 77 -17.93 -19.42 -20.70
N GLN A 78 -16.99 -20.21 -21.23
CA GLN A 78 -17.18 -21.24 -22.25
C GLN A 78 -16.94 -22.66 -21.71
N TYR A 79 -17.07 -22.84 -20.39
CA TYR A 79 -16.67 -24.08 -19.71
C TYR A 79 -17.29 -25.36 -20.31
N GLU A 80 -18.59 -25.35 -20.62
CA GLU A 80 -19.26 -26.51 -21.22
C GLU A 80 -18.80 -26.81 -22.65
N THR A 81 -18.35 -25.80 -23.39
CA THR A 81 -17.73 -25.97 -24.71
C THR A 81 -16.35 -26.62 -24.55
N PHE A 82 -15.53 -26.11 -23.64
CA PHE A 82 -14.17 -26.61 -23.44
C PHE A 82 -14.11 -28.02 -22.82
N LYS A 83 -15.08 -28.39 -21.98
CA LYS A 83 -15.26 -29.80 -21.56
C LYS A 83 -15.52 -30.78 -22.70
N LYS A 84 -16.08 -30.32 -23.81
CA LYS A 84 -16.28 -31.16 -25.01
C LYS A 84 -14.99 -31.27 -25.81
N VAL A 85 -14.24 -30.17 -25.94
CA VAL A 85 -12.90 -30.16 -26.56
C VAL A 85 -11.99 -31.22 -25.91
N GLU A 86 -11.98 -31.30 -24.57
CA GLU A 86 -11.18 -32.29 -23.82
C GLU A 86 -11.57 -33.75 -24.10
N LYS A 87 -12.76 -34.01 -24.64
CA LYS A 87 -13.29 -35.36 -24.91
C LYS A 87 -13.11 -35.81 -26.36
N GLY A 88 -12.55 -34.98 -27.25
CA GLY A 88 -12.23 -35.33 -28.64
C GLY A 88 -12.79 -34.34 -29.67
N GLU A 89 -11.95 -33.98 -30.66
CA GLU A 89 -12.08 -33.00 -31.76
C GLU A 89 -13.34 -32.11 -31.79
N ASP A 90 -13.16 -30.89 -31.30
CA ASP A 90 -14.12 -29.81 -31.38
C ASP A 90 -13.48 -28.61 -32.11
N LYS A 91 -14.28 -27.85 -32.87
CA LYS A 91 -13.86 -26.65 -33.62
C LYS A 91 -13.13 -25.61 -32.75
N TYR A 92 -13.30 -25.67 -31.43
CA TYR A 92 -12.66 -24.80 -30.46
C TYR A 92 -11.28 -25.27 -29.97
N LEU A 93 -10.75 -26.40 -30.45
CA LEU A 93 -9.45 -26.94 -30.03
C LEU A 93 -8.31 -25.92 -30.15
N LYS A 94 -8.25 -25.16 -31.25
CA LYS A 94 -7.25 -24.11 -31.45
C LYS A 94 -7.34 -23.04 -30.36
N LEU A 95 -8.54 -22.52 -30.10
CA LEU A 95 -8.76 -21.49 -29.09
C LEU A 95 -8.44 -22.03 -27.69
N TYR A 96 -8.84 -23.26 -27.38
CA TYR A 96 -8.54 -23.94 -26.13
C TYR A 96 -7.03 -23.98 -25.86
N ASN A 97 -6.24 -24.46 -26.83
CA ASN A 97 -4.78 -24.54 -26.70
C ASN A 97 -4.13 -23.16 -26.55
N LEU A 98 -4.63 -22.15 -27.26
CA LEU A 98 -4.14 -20.78 -27.15
C LEU A 98 -4.45 -20.15 -25.79
N LEU A 99 -5.66 -20.36 -25.27
CA LEU A 99 -6.04 -19.91 -23.93
C LEU A 99 -5.15 -20.57 -22.87
N ALA A 100 -4.90 -21.88 -22.96
CA ALA A 100 -3.99 -22.57 -22.03
C ALA A 100 -2.58 -21.98 -22.06
N ARG A 101 -2.02 -21.71 -23.25
CA ARG A 101 -0.71 -21.03 -23.40
C ARG A 101 -0.71 -19.63 -22.77
N LEU A 102 -1.79 -18.87 -22.96
CA LEU A 102 -1.92 -17.53 -22.40
C LEU A 102 -2.03 -17.56 -20.87
N MET A 103 -2.78 -18.49 -20.30
CA MET A 103 -2.85 -18.69 -18.85
C MET A 103 -1.47 -19.04 -18.27
N LEU A 104 -0.74 -19.96 -18.91
CA LEU A 104 0.60 -20.38 -18.46
C LEU A 104 1.62 -19.23 -18.41
N GLN A 105 1.40 -18.11 -19.09
CA GLN A 105 2.25 -16.92 -18.93
C GLN A 105 2.27 -16.43 -17.48
N SER A 106 1.19 -16.62 -16.71
CA SER A 106 1.16 -16.29 -15.29
C SER A 106 2.14 -17.14 -14.46
N TRP A 107 2.62 -18.27 -14.97
CA TRP A 107 3.60 -19.16 -14.32
C TRP A 107 5.00 -19.01 -14.91
N LEU A 108 5.08 -18.76 -16.21
CA LEU A 108 6.34 -18.82 -16.94
C LEU A 108 7.01 -17.45 -17.07
N LEU A 109 6.25 -16.36 -17.07
CA LEU A 109 6.77 -15.04 -17.42
C LEU A 109 6.74 -14.03 -16.27
N PRO A 110 7.53 -12.95 -16.39
CA PRO A 110 8.79 -12.93 -17.16
C PRO A 110 9.83 -13.90 -16.60
N ASN A 111 10.88 -14.20 -17.36
CA ASN A 111 12.08 -14.85 -16.82
C ASN A 111 12.66 -14.02 -15.68
N ARG A 112 12.97 -14.69 -14.57
CA ARG A 112 13.58 -14.08 -13.37
C ARG A 112 15.10 -13.90 -13.52
N ASN A 113 15.71 -14.59 -14.48
CA ASN A 113 17.15 -14.77 -14.65
C ASN A 113 17.81 -15.40 -13.41
N ASP A 114 17.13 -16.40 -12.82
CA ASP A 114 17.66 -17.19 -11.72
C ASP A 114 17.37 -18.69 -11.90
N ALA A 115 17.78 -19.51 -10.93
CA ALA A 115 17.66 -20.97 -11.01
C ALA A 115 16.20 -21.47 -11.15
N THR A 116 15.21 -20.66 -10.80
CA THR A 116 13.79 -21.04 -10.87
C THR A 116 13.24 -21.00 -12.31
N ASP A 117 13.92 -20.36 -13.26
CA ASP A 117 13.52 -20.38 -14.67
C ASP A 117 13.67 -21.76 -15.31
N LEU A 118 14.59 -22.59 -14.80
CA LEU A 118 14.75 -23.99 -15.22
C LEU A 118 13.67 -24.90 -14.59
N LYS A 119 13.03 -24.47 -13.50
CA LYS A 119 12.01 -25.20 -12.75
C LYS A 119 10.84 -24.27 -12.39
N PRO A 120 10.08 -23.80 -13.39
CA PRO A 120 9.12 -22.72 -13.16
C PRO A 120 7.90 -23.15 -12.32
N PHE A 121 7.62 -24.45 -12.26
CA PHE A 121 6.57 -25.01 -11.41
C PHE A 121 7.19 -25.45 -10.08
N SER A 122 7.52 -24.48 -9.22
CA SER A 122 8.15 -24.70 -7.93
C SER A 122 7.69 -23.68 -6.90
N VAL A 123 7.78 -24.03 -5.61
CA VAL A 123 7.45 -23.12 -4.51
C VAL A 123 8.49 -22.00 -4.42
N GLU A 124 9.75 -22.31 -4.72
CA GLU A 124 10.88 -21.39 -4.72
C GLU A 124 10.71 -20.24 -5.72
N ARG A 125 9.96 -20.46 -6.83
CA ARG A 125 9.60 -19.39 -7.78
C ARG A 125 8.73 -18.30 -7.15
N PHE A 126 8.13 -18.55 -6.00
CA PHE A 126 7.36 -17.56 -5.26
C PHE A 126 8.18 -16.84 -4.21
N GLN A 127 9.52 -16.89 -4.24
CA GLN A 127 10.36 -16.25 -3.22
C GLN A 127 11.44 -15.33 -3.82
N ASN A 128 11.85 -14.35 -3.03
CA ASN A 128 12.96 -13.42 -3.27
C ASN A 128 12.84 -12.64 -4.59
N ASN A 129 11.62 -12.33 -5.02
CA ASN A 129 11.37 -11.56 -6.24
C ASN A 129 10.03 -10.83 -6.18
N VAL A 130 10.06 -9.50 -6.32
CA VAL A 130 8.89 -8.62 -6.19
C VAL A 130 7.73 -8.95 -7.14
N TRP A 131 7.98 -9.62 -8.27
CA TRP A 131 6.94 -10.04 -9.21
C TRP A 131 6.16 -11.30 -8.77
N TRP A 132 6.63 -11.96 -7.71
CA TRP A 132 6.20 -13.29 -7.27
C TRP A 132 5.92 -13.36 -5.76
N GLU A 133 5.78 -12.21 -5.11
CA GLU A 133 5.43 -12.10 -3.68
C GLU A 133 4.15 -11.26 -3.48
N GLY A 134 3.50 -11.41 -2.32
CA GLY A 134 2.34 -10.62 -1.92
C GLY A 134 1.19 -10.64 -2.93
N GLY A 135 0.55 -9.49 -3.12
CA GLY A 135 -0.55 -9.32 -4.08
C GLY A 135 -0.15 -9.67 -5.52
N ASN A 136 1.11 -9.46 -5.92
CA ASN A 136 1.60 -9.85 -7.25
C ASN A 136 1.60 -11.37 -7.45
N ALA A 137 1.80 -12.16 -6.40
CA ALA A 137 1.83 -13.62 -6.47
C ALA A 137 0.44 -14.25 -6.52
N LEU A 138 -0.45 -13.76 -5.67
CA LEU A 138 -1.68 -14.46 -5.30
C LEU A 138 -2.97 -13.72 -5.65
N SER A 139 -2.92 -12.41 -5.91
CA SER A 139 -4.11 -11.61 -6.20
C SER A 139 -4.18 -11.20 -7.68
N TYR A 140 -3.16 -10.49 -8.17
CA TYR A 140 -3.18 -9.95 -9.54
C TYR A 140 -2.80 -10.99 -10.59
N ARG A 141 -1.96 -11.95 -10.20
CA ARG A 141 -1.49 -13.05 -11.06
C ARG A 141 -2.36 -14.26 -10.82
N PRO A 142 -3.07 -14.77 -11.84
CA PRO A 142 -4.07 -15.80 -11.61
C PRO A 142 -3.47 -17.20 -11.68
N THR A 143 -2.45 -17.44 -10.86
CA THR A 143 -1.70 -18.71 -10.79
C THR A 143 -2.57 -19.86 -10.29
N PHE A 144 -3.37 -19.60 -9.26
CA PHE A 144 -4.32 -20.55 -8.69
C PHE A 144 -5.39 -20.93 -9.71
N GLU A 145 -6.07 -19.95 -10.31
CA GLU A 145 -7.11 -20.19 -11.32
C GLU A 145 -6.55 -20.91 -12.55
N THR A 146 -5.31 -20.61 -12.96
CA THR A 146 -4.63 -21.31 -14.04
C THR A 146 -4.45 -22.79 -13.70
N SER A 147 -4.05 -23.13 -12.47
CA SER A 147 -3.92 -24.54 -12.05
C SER A 147 -5.26 -25.29 -12.11
N ILE A 148 -6.37 -24.61 -11.81
CA ILE A 148 -7.72 -25.16 -11.89
C ILE A 148 -8.17 -25.34 -13.34
N CYS A 149 -8.01 -24.32 -14.18
CA CYS A 149 -8.44 -24.38 -15.59
C CYS A 149 -7.69 -25.46 -16.38
N LEU A 150 -6.42 -25.69 -16.04
CA LEU A 150 -5.59 -26.72 -16.67
C LEU A 150 -5.70 -28.09 -16.02
N LEU A 151 -6.51 -28.23 -14.96
CA LEU A 151 -6.65 -29.46 -14.17
C LEU A 151 -5.30 -30.05 -13.72
N ASN A 152 -4.34 -29.17 -13.39
CA ASN A 152 -2.97 -29.55 -13.10
C ASN A 152 -2.74 -29.68 -11.59
N LEU A 153 -2.81 -30.92 -11.08
CA LEU A 153 -2.67 -31.21 -9.66
C LEU A 153 -1.32 -30.74 -9.05
N PRO A 154 -0.15 -30.95 -9.69
CA PRO A 154 1.11 -30.41 -9.17
C PRO A 154 1.13 -28.88 -9.00
N MET A 155 0.67 -28.13 -10.01
CA MET A 155 0.58 -26.66 -9.93
C MET A 155 -0.35 -26.23 -8.80
N PHE A 156 -1.48 -26.91 -8.67
CA PHE A 156 -2.44 -26.65 -7.62
C PHE A 156 -1.86 -26.90 -6.22
N GLN A 157 -1.12 -28.00 -6.03
CA GLN A 157 -0.42 -28.30 -4.78
C GLN A 157 0.65 -27.25 -4.43
N ILE A 158 1.41 -26.77 -5.43
CA ILE A 158 2.36 -25.67 -5.24
C ILE A 158 1.63 -24.43 -4.70
N MET A 159 0.50 -24.05 -5.31
CA MET A 159 -0.26 -22.88 -4.87
C MET A 159 -0.76 -23.00 -3.44
N LEU A 160 -1.19 -24.20 -3.03
CA LEU A 160 -1.57 -24.45 -1.65
C LEU A 160 -0.41 -24.23 -0.68
N THR A 161 0.78 -24.77 -0.98
CA THR A 161 1.98 -24.55 -0.17
C THR A 161 2.38 -23.07 -0.13
N VAL A 162 2.28 -22.36 -1.26
CA VAL A 162 2.55 -20.91 -1.31
C VAL A 162 1.56 -20.15 -0.42
N MET A 163 0.26 -20.43 -0.50
CA MET A 163 -0.76 -19.79 0.34
C MET A 163 -0.55 -20.07 1.82
N GLN A 164 -0.21 -21.30 2.18
CA GLN A 164 0.11 -21.71 3.56
C GLN A 164 1.31 -20.93 4.11
N ASN A 165 2.35 -20.74 3.31
CA ASN A 165 3.54 -20.01 3.75
C ASN A 165 3.36 -18.49 3.69
N ALA A 166 2.53 -17.97 2.78
CA ALA A 166 2.27 -16.54 2.59
C ALA A 166 1.54 -15.87 3.77
N VAL A 167 0.84 -16.65 4.61
CA VAL A 167 0.19 -16.16 5.84
C VAL A 167 1.12 -16.21 7.05
N SER A 168 2.36 -16.68 6.90
CA SER A 168 3.35 -16.65 7.98
C SER A 168 3.88 -15.23 8.23
N SER A 169 4.36 -14.98 9.45
CA SER A 169 4.91 -13.67 9.82
C SER A 169 6.21 -13.34 9.11
N THR A 170 6.25 -12.16 8.49
CA THR A 170 7.48 -11.50 8.02
C THR A 170 8.04 -10.57 9.10
N THR A 171 9.36 -10.46 9.23
CA THR A 171 9.99 -9.57 10.24
C THR A 171 11.36 -9.04 9.81
N SER A 172 11.72 -7.87 10.32
CA SER A 172 13.04 -7.24 10.11
C SER A 172 14.14 -7.76 11.03
N ILE A 173 13.79 -8.52 12.08
CA ILE A 173 14.71 -8.84 13.20
C ILE A 173 15.11 -10.33 13.25
N TYR A 174 14.28 -11.25 12.74
CA TYR A 174 14.51 -12.70 12.90
C TYR A 174 14.36 -13.51 11.60
N GLY A 175 15.30 -14.44 11.37
CA GLY A 175 15.12 -15.64 10.53
C GLY A 175 14.97 -15.41 9.01
N SER A 176 14.81 -16.52 8.29
CA SER A 176 14.36 -16.53 6.89
C SER A 176 12.84 -16.64 6.86
N SER A 177 12.14 -15.55 6.53
CA SER A 177 10.71 -15.60 6.20
C SER A 177 10.50 -16.21 4.82
N PHE A 178 9.32 -16.78 4.57
CA PHE A 178 9.00 -17.32 3.24
C PHE A 178 9.06 -16.24 2.16
N TRP A 179 8.48 -15.06 2.46
CA TRP A 179 8.53 -13.85 1.65
C TRP A 179 9.31 -12.76 2.36
N GLN A 180 9.89 -11.86 1.56
CA GLN A 180 10.50 -10.63 2.08
C GLN A 180 9.45 -9.55 2.32
N GLU A 181 8.27 -9.70 1.71
CA GLU A 181 7.08 -8.87 1.86
C GLU A 181 5.92 -9.66 2.48
N GLY A 182 4.77 -9.03 2.76
CA GLY A 182 3.60 -9.70 3.36
C GLY A 182 3.25 -9.22 4.76
N ILE A 183 2.45 -9.99 5.49
CA ILE A 183 1.99 -9.58 6.83
C ILE A 183 3.11 -9.75 7.87
N CYS A 184 3.37 -8.70 8.63
CA CYS A 184 4.43 -8.65 9.60
C CYS A 184 3.99 -9.16 10.98
N ALA A 185 4.95 -9.57 11.80
CA ALA A 185 4.72 -10.05 13.16
C ALA A 185 4.02 -9.01 14.07
N ASP A 186 4.23 -7.73 13.81
CA ASP A 186 3.60 -6.60 14.51
C ASP A 186 2.28 -6.16 13.89
N GLY A 187 1.69 -6.94 12.99
CA GLY A 187 0.32 -6.79 12.47
C GLY A 187 0.12 -5.73 11.39
N TRP A 188 1.15 -5.01 10.97
CA TRP A 188 1.14 -4.32 9.68
C TRP A 188 1.79 -5.18 8.61
N GLY A 189 1.88 -4.70 7.37
CA GLY A 189 2.41 -5.48 6.27
C GLY A 189 3.22 -4.67 5.29
N TRP A 190 4.08 -5.39 4.60
CA TRP A 190 4.99 -4.87 3.59
C TRP A 190 4.54 -5.21 2.18
N GLY A 191 4.83 -4.30 1.25
CA GLY A 191 4.71 -4.49 -0.19
C GLY A 191 5.75 -3.64 -0.92
N HIS A 192 6.25 -4.10 -2.07
CA HIS A 192 7.32 -3.44 -2.82
C HIS A 192 8.61 -3.26 -2.00
N GLY A 193 9.09 -4.37 -1.46
CA GLY A 193 10.08 -4.43 -0.40
C GLY A 193 9.48 -4.07 0.95
N ARG A 194 10.33 -3.65 1.89
CA ARG A 194 9.94 -3.35 3.28
C ARG A 194 9.25 -1.98 3.41
N GLN A 195 8.24 -1.69 2.59
CA GLN A 195 7.44 -0.45 2.67
C GLN A 195 6.12 -0.72 3.36
N CYS A 196 5.65 0.20 4.20
CA CYS A 196 4.33 0.08 4.82
C CYS A 196 3.22 0.19 3.75
N TYR A 197 2.55 -0.93 3.47
CA TYR A 197 1.57 -1.04 2.38
C TYR A 197 0.28 -1.75 2.81
N ASN A 198 -0.19 -1.47 4.02
CA ASN A 198 -1.39 -2.11 4.60
C ASN A 198 -2.64 -2.01 3.71
N ASN A 199 -2.77 -0.95 2.92
CA ASN A 199 -3.84 -0.78 1.96
C ASN A 199 -3.40 -1.15 0.54
N GLY A 200 -2.99 -2.40 0.34
CA GLY A 200 -2.55 -2.91 -0.96
C GLY A 200 -1.97 -4.32 -0.83
N TYR A 201 -0.82 -4.55 -1.45
CA TYR A 201 -0.16 -5.86 -1.64
C TYR A 201 -0.36 -6.91 -0.52
N PRO A 202 -0.02 -6.65 0.75
CA PRO A 202 -0.21 -7.64 1.82
C PRO A 202 -1.69 -7.95 2.08
N THR A 203 -2.56 -6.94 2.12
CA THR A 203 -4.00 -7.13 2.33
C THR A 203 -4.64 -7.85 1.14
N ASP A 204 -4.29 -7.46 -0.09
CA ASP A 204 -4.82 -8.08 -1.30
C ASP A 204 -4.43 -9.56 -1.39
N SER A 205 -3.22 -9.90 -0.94
CA SER A 205 -2.77 -11.28 -0.79
C SER A 205 -3.63 -12.05 0.21
N ILE A 206 -3.82 -11.53 1.43
CA ILE A 206 -4.63 -12.19 2.46
C ILE A 206 -6.08 -12.38 2.01
N LEU A 207 -6.70 -11.36 1.41
CA LEU A 207 -8.05 -11.46 0.88
C LEU A 207 -8.15 -12.54 -0.21
N SER A 208 -7.16 -12.63 -1.10
CA SER A 208 -7.12 -13.64 -2.15
C SER A 208 -6.97 -15.06 -1.57
N ILE A 209 -6.04 -15.26 -0.63
CA ILE A 209 -5.83 -16.53 0.06
C ILE A 209 -7.13 -17.00 0.73
N LEU A 210 -7.76 -16.13 1.52
CA LEU A 210 -9.00 -16.47 2.23
C LEU A 210 -10.14 -16.79 1.25
N TYR A 211 -10.23 -16.06 0.14
CA TYR A 211 -11.21 -16.33 -0.90
C TYR A 211 -10.95 -17.68 -1.58
N HIS A 212 -9.74 -17.95 -2.06
CA HIS A 212 -9.40 -19.22 -2.73
C HIS A 212 -9.58 -20.43 -1.82
N LEU A 213 -9.13 -20.35 -0.56
CA LEU A 213 -9.34 -21.42 0.41
C LEU A 213 -10.83 -21.65 0.71
N SER A 214 -11.67 -20.62 0.67
CA SER A 214 -13.13 -20.75 0.87
C SER A 214 -13.84 -21.49 -0.26
N LEU A 215 -13.22 -21.59 -1.45
CA LEU A 215 -13.77 -22.33 -2.59
C LEU A 215 -13.49 -23.84 -2.50
N LEU A 216 -12.57 -24.25 -1.63
CA LEU A 216 -12.14 -25.64 -1.51
C LEU A 216 -13.03 -26.41 -0.52
N LYS A 217 -13.28 -27.67 -0.83
CA LYS A 217 -13.84 -28.60 0.15
C LYS A 217 -12.80 -28.89 1.22
N GLU A 218 -13.19 -28.68 2.47
CA GLU A 218 -12.26 -28.77 3.58
C GLU A 218 -11.60 -30.15 3.71
N GLU A 219 -12.35 -31.23 3.45
CA GLU A 219 -11.84 -32.59 3.59
C GLU A 219 -10.65 -32.87 2.66
N CYS A 220 -10.51 -32.11 1.57
CA CYS A 220 -9.42 -32.28 0.62
C CYS A 220 -8.09 -31.72 1.13
N TYR A 221 -8.10 -30.74 2.05
CA TYR A 221 -6.90 -29.99 2.46
C TYR A 221 -6.86 -29.67 3.96
N HIS A 222 -7.58 -30.43 4.79
CA HIS A 222 -7.66 -30.22 6.23
C HIS A 222 -6.28 -30.10 6.92
N PRO A 223 -5.25 -30.91 6.60
CA PRO A 223 -3.92 -30.74 7.21
C PRO A 223 -3.30 -29.36 6.97
N LEU A 224 -3.53 -28.77 5.79
CA LEU A 224 -3.05 -27.43 5.47
C LEU A 224 -3.80 -26.39 6.30
N LEU A 225 -5.12 -26.45 6.32
CA LEU A 225 -5.95 -25.48 7.06
C LEU A 225 -5.64 -25.50 8.56
N SER A 226 -5.38 -26.68 9.12
CA SER A 226 -5.01 -26.85 10.53
C SER A 226 -3.60 -26.35 10.87
N SER A 227 -2.76 -26.05 9.87
CA SER A 227 -1.41 -25.52 10.08
C SER A 227 -1.32 -23.99 10.00
N ILE A 228 -2.36 -23.32 9.49
CA ILE A 228 -2.40 -21.87 9.35
C ILE A 228 -2.60 -21.22 10.73
N ASP A 229 -1.84 -20.16 11.02
CA ASP A 229 -2.08 -19.30 12.18
C ASP A 229 -3.21 -18.31 11.89
N TRP A 230 -4.45 -18.77 12.07
CA TRP A 230 -5.65 -17.96 11.88
C TRP A 230 -5.74 -16.78 12.85
N CYS A 231 -5.12 -16.90 14.03
CA CYS A 231 -5.06 -15.83 15.01
C CYS A 231 -4.15 -14.69 14.53
N HIS A 232 -3.05 -14.98 13.83
CA HIS A 232 -2.21 -13.96 13.21
C HIS A 232 -2.94 -13.19 12.10
N ILE A 233 -3.73 -13.87 11.27
CA ILE A 233 -4.58 -13.20 10.25
C ILE A 233 -5.64 -12.30 10.93
N ALA A 234 -6.29 -12.79 11.99
CA ALA A 234 -7.24 -11.97 12.76
C ALA A 234 -6.55 -10.78 13.45
N TYR A 235 -5.32 -10.96 13.92
CA TYR A 235 -4.51 -9.89 14.50
C TYR A 235 -4.15 -8.82 13.45
N TYR A 236 -3.76 -9.25 12.25
CA TYR A 236 -3.51 -8.36 11.10
C TYR A 236 -4.76 -7.53 10.78
N ALA A 237 -5.94 -8.16 10.69
CA ALA A 237 -7.20 -7.48 10.42
C ALA A 237 -7.50 -6.35 11.43
N LYS A 238 -7.24 -6.58 12.73
CA LYS A 238 -7.39 -5.54 13.77
C LYS A 238 -6.32 -4.46 13.64
N ALA A 239 -5.08 -4.86 13.41
CA ALA A 239 -3.92 -3.98 13.42
C ALA A 239 -3.91 -2.96 12.28
N ILE A 240 -4.34 -3.33 11.07
CA ILE A 240 -4.42 -2.39 9.94
C ILE A 240 -5.42 -1.25 10.18
N THR A 241 -6.37 -1.41 11.10
CA THR A 241 -7.33 -0.36 11.48
C THR A 241 -6.68 0.82 12.20
N PHE A 242 -5.47 0.65 12.76
CA PHE A 242 -4.72 1.75 13.38
C PHE A 242 -4.35 2.84 12.37
N ASN A 243 -4.43 2.56 11.07
CA ASN A 243 -4.19 3.52 10.00
C ASN A 243 -5.43 4.33 9.58
N VAL A 244 -6.54 4.22 10.29
CA VAL A 244 -7.75 4.99 10.03
C VAL A 244 -8.29 5.50 11.36
N TYR A 245 -8.71 6.76 11.36
CA TYR A 245 -9.37 7.36 12.50
C TYR A 245 -10.65 8.06 12.06
N LYS A 246 -11.80 7.58 12.54
CA LYS A 246 -13.12 8.03 12.08
C LYS A 246 -13.19 7.90 10.55
N SER A 247 -13.31 8.99 9.81
CA SER A 247 -13.25 9.00 8.34
C SER A 247 -11.96 9.64 7.79
N PHE A 248 -10.98 9.90 8.65
CA PHE A 248 -9.66 10.38 8.28
C PHE A 248 -8.71 9.23 7.96
N PHE A 249 -8.05 9.35 6.81
CA PHE A 249 -6.94 8.52 6.41
C PHE A 249 -5.67 9.38 6.39
N PRO A 250 -4.67 9.09 7.24
CA PRO A 250 -3.46 9.88 7.31
C PRO A 250 -2.63 9.67 6.03
N PRO A 251 -2.05 10.74 5.44
CA PRO A 251 -1.17 10.71 4.25
C PRO A 251 0.22 10.14 4.59
N MET A 252 0.28 8.96 5.20
CA MET A 252 1.47 8.41 5.86
C MET A 252 1.93 7.08 5.27
N MET A 253 1.22 6.55 4.28
CA MET A 253 1.45 5.21 3.73
C MET A 253 1.08 5.15 2.25
N SER A 254 1.78 4.29 1.51
CA SER A 254 1.57 4.01 0.07
C SER A 254 1.71 5.23 -0.85
N ARG A 255 1.79 5.00 -2.16
CA ARG A 255 1.85 6.08 -3.17
C ARG A 255 0.60 6.96 -3.30
N HIS A 256 -0.40 6.77 -2.44
CA HIS A 256 -1.71 7.42 -2.47
C HIS A 256 -2.00 8.16 -1.16
N CYS A 257 -1.05 8.98 -0.70
CA CYS A 257 -1.17 9.86 0.45
C CYS A 257 -2.10 11.05 0.20
N PHE A 258 -2.08 11.65 -1.00
CA PHE A 258 -2.79 12.93 -1.28
C PHE A 258 -3.89 12.90 -2.37
N PRO A 259 -4.71 11.84 -2.53
CA PRO A 259 -5.84 11.91 -3.47
C PRO A 259 -6.98 12.79 -2.93
N LEU A 260 -7.54 13.68 -3.78
CA LEU A 260 -8.64 14.59 -3.41
C LEU A 260 -9.94 13.83 -3.12
N THR A 261 -10.29 12.86 -3.96
CA THR A 261 -11.42 11.95 -3.72
C THR A 261 -10.91 10.57 -3.31
N PRO A 262 -11.02 10.17 -2.04
CA PRO A 262 -10.57 8.86 -1.55
C PRO A 262 -11.34 7.66 -2.13
N LYS A 263 -12.24 7.84 -3.10
CA LYS A 263 -13.12 6.78 -3.64
C LYS A 263 -12.36 5.61 -4.30
N ALA A 264 -11.06 5.73 -4.51
CA ALA A 264 -10.18 4.65 -4.97
C ALA A 264 -9.44 3.89 -3.83
N ILE A 265 -9.49 4.39 -2.59
CA ILE A 265 -8.88 3.78 -1.42
C ILE A 265 -9.99 3.03 -0.67
N THR A 266 -10.00 1.71 -0.76
CA THR A 266 -10.69 0.89 0.22
C THR A 266 -10.04 1.17 1.59
N ALA A 267 -10.65 2.02 2.41
CA ALA A 267 -10.11 2.36 3.72
C ALA A 267 -9.77 1.08 4.51
N ASN A 268 -8.68 1.09 5.29
CA ASN A 268 -8.23 -0.11 6.02
C ASN A 268 -9.31 -0.73 6.91
N ASP A 269 -10.24 0.06 7.45
CA ASP A 269 -11.41 -0.45 8.16
C ASP A 269 -12.33 -1.30 7.27
N GLY A 270 -12.51 -0.92 6.01
CA GLY A 270 -13.24 -1.71 5.01
C GLY A 270 -12.53 -3.01 4.68
N HIS A 271 -11.20 -3.00 4.57
CA HIS A 271 -10.40 -4.22 4.40
C HIS A 271 -10.46 -5.14 5.61
N ALA A 272 -10.29 -4.59 6.81
CA ALA A 272 -10.43 -5.30 8.07
C ALA A 272 -11.80 -6.00 8.17
N LYS A 273 -12.89 -5.30 7.80
CA LYS A 273 -14.24 -5.87 7.74
C LYS A 273 -14.35 -7.03 6.74
N LYS A 274 -13.75 -6.91 5.55
CA LYS A 274 -13.76 -7.99 4.55
C LYS A 274 -13.00 -9.23 5.05
N ILE A 275 -11.83 -9.04 5.65
CA ILE A 275 -11.05 -10.13 6.25
C ILE A 275 -11.86 -10.80 7.38
N ALA A 276 -12.40 -10.00 8.30
CA ALA A 276 -13.23 -10.48 9.40
C ALA A 276 -14.44 -11.29 8.91
N LYS A 277 -15.15 -10.80 7.88
CA LYS A 277 -16.26 -11.51 7.25
C LYS A 277 -15.85 -12.88 6.69
N LEU A 278 -14.73 -12.94 5.97
CA LEU A 278 -14.24 -14.21 5.41
C LEU A 278 -13.87 -15.20 6.52
N LEU A 279 -13.23 -14.72 7.59
CA LEU A 279 -12.89 -15.53 8.77
C LEU A 279 -14.15 -16.06 9.48
N VAL A 280 -15.12 -15.19 9.79
CA VAL A 280 -16.38 -15.58 10.46
C VAL A 280 -17.19 -16.55 9.62
N THR A 281 -17.31 -16.29 8.31
CA THR A 281 -18.19 -17.07 7.42
C THR A 281 -17.61 -18.44 7.11
N ASN A 282 -16.30 -18.52 6.81
CA ASN A 282 -15.70 -19.72 6.24
C ASN A 282 -14.73 -20.44 7.19
N PHE A 283 -14.19 -19.75 8.20
CA PHE A 283 -13.06 -20.25 9.00
C PHE A 283 -13.28 -20.12 10.52
N SER A 284 -14.51 -19.88 10.97
CA SER A 284 -14.83 -19.61 12.37
C SER A 284 -14.37 -20.69 13.35
N LYS A 285 -14.40 -21.96 12.92
CA LYS A 285 -13.95 -23.08 13.76
C LYS A 285 -12.45 -23.14 14.04
N TYR A 286 -11.64 -22.42 13.26
CA TYR A 286 -10.20 -22.33 13.49
C TYR A 286 -9.83 -21.18 14.42
N LEU A 287 -10.80 -20.34 14.79
CA LEU A 287 -10.61 -19.25 15.74
C LEU A 287 -10.95 -19.71 17.16
N SER A 288 -10.24 -19.15 18.14
CA SER A 288 -10.68 -19.27 19.53
C SER A 288 -12.01 -18.53 19.73
N PRO A 289 -12.82 -18.91 20.73
CA PRO A 289 -14.10 -18.23 21.00
C PRO A 289 -13.97 -16.72 21.21
N SER A 290 -12.88 -16.26 21.84
CA SER A 290 -12.63 -14.84 22.04
C SER A 290 -12.32 -14.12 20.72
N VAL A 291 -11.42 -14.68 19.90
CA VAL A 291 -11.04 -14.09 18.62
C VAL A 291 -12.22 -14.09 17.65
N LEU A 292 -13.01 -15.17 17.61
CA LEU A 292 -14.24 -15.20 16.82
C LEU A 292 -15.18 -14.07 17.21
N LYS A 293 -15.38 -13.83 18.52
CA LYS A 293 -16.24 -12.74 18.99
C LYS A 293 -15.73 -11.37 18.56
N GLU A 294 -14.42 -11.15 18.64
CA GLU A 294 -13.78 -9.92 18.15
C GLU A 294 -13.98 -9.73 16.64
N MET A 295 -13.85 -10.80 15.84
CA MET A 295 -14.07 -10.74 14.40
C MET A 295 -15.54 -10.46 14.04
N GLU A 296 -16.50 -11.03 14.77
CA GLU A 296 -17.92 -10.71 14.59
C GLU A 296 -18.22 -9.23 14.85
N VAL A 297 -17.63 -8.65 15.90
CA VAL A 297 -17.78 -7.22 16.24
C VAL A 297 -17.10 -6.37 15.17
N LEU A 298 -15.87 -6.72 14.76
CA LEU A 298 -15.14 -5.99 13.73
C LEU A 298 -15.89 -5.98 12.39
N GLU A 299 -16.44 -7.13 11.98
CA GLU A 299 -17.26 -7.25 10.76
C GLU A 299 -18.50 -6.34 10.82
N LYS A 300 -19.30 -6.47 11.88
CA LYS A 300 -20.63 -5.85 11.97
C LYS A 300 -20.57 -4.37 12.37
N GLU A 301 -19.80 -4.07 13.41
CA GLU A 301 -19.79 -2.76 14.07
C GLU A 301 -18.58 -1.92 13.65
N GLY A 302 -17.45 -2.54 13.30
CA GLY A 302 -16.23 -1.86 12.85
C GLY A 302 -15.20 -1.60 13.95
N SER A 303 -14.07 -0.98 13.57
CA SER A 303 -12.88 -0.92 14.45
C SER A 303 -13.10 -0.14 15.74
N LEU A 304 -13.89 0.94 15.73
CA LEU A 304 -14.11 1.78 16.92
C LEU A 304 -14.89 1.06 18.03
N ALA A 305 -15.74 0.08 17.67
CA ALA A 305 -16.48 -0.74 18.64
C ALA A 305 -15.59 -1.76 19.36
N LEU A 306 -14.41 -2.07 18.80
CA LEU A 306 -13.50 -3.09 19.31
C LEU A 306 -12.37 -2.47 20.13
N LYS A 307 -12.19 -2.91 21.37
CA LYS A 307 -11.15 -2.38 22.28
C LYS A 307 -9.74 -2.63 21.73
N GLU A 308 -9.53 -3.77 21.09
CA GLU A 308 -8.26 -4.25 20.54
C GLU A 308 -7.80 -3.43 19.32
N CYS A 309 -8.70 -2.63 18.73
CA CYS A 309 -8.41 -1.69 17.64
C CYS A 309 -8.14 -0.26 18.14
N LYS A 310 -8.02 -0.08 19.46
CA LYS A 310 -7.74 1.17 20.17
C LYS A 310 -6.55 0.98 21.10
N GLY A 311 -5.85 2.06 21.42
CA GLY A 311 -4.71 2.09 22.34
C GLY A 311 -3.48 2.74 21.73
N ARG A 312 -2.31 2.43 22.31
CA ARG A 312 -1.00 2.81 21.77
C ARG A 312 -0.32 1.59 21.21
N ARG A 313 0.27 1.73 20.02
CA ARG A 313 1.00 0.63 19.39
C ARG A 313 2.20 1.15 18.62
N TYR A 314 3.36 0.58 18.93
CA TYR A 314 4.55 0.73 18.12
C TYR A 314 4.65 -0.44 17.14
N PHE A 315 4.69 -0.12 15.84
CA PHE A 315 4.85 -1.07 14.75
C PHE A 315 6.33 -1.09 14.36
N PHE A 316 7.10 -1.96 15.02
CA PHE A 316 8.55 -2.00 14.90
C PHE A 316 9.05 -2.39 13.50
N ASN A 317 8.26 -3.14 12.71
CA ASN A 317 8.61 -3.44 11.31
C ASN A 317 8.31 -2.26 10.38
N ASN A 318 7.63 -1.22 10.88
CA ASN A 318 7.21 -0.08 10.09
C ASN A 318 7.69 1.25 10.69
N ASP A 319 8.52 1.24 11.74
CA ASP A 319 9.04 2.40 12.46
C ASP A 319 7.98 3.47 12.74
N SER A 320 6.80 3.04 13.21
CA SER A 320 5.67 3.96 13.43
C SER A 320 5.04 3.75 14.79
N LEU A 321 4.79 4.85 15.49
CA LEU A 321 3.99 4.86 16.70
C LEU A 321 2.61 5.43 16.37
N VAL A 322 1.56 4.68 16.71
CA VAL A 322 0.17 5.14 16.60
C VAL A 322 -0.48 5.13 17.97
N VAL A 323 -1.07 6.26 18.34
CA VAL A 323 -1.98 6.41 19.48
C VAL A 323 -3.38 6.64 18.92
N LYS A 324 -4.27 5.67 19.08
CA LYS A 324 -5.65 5.73 18.60
C LYS A 324 -6.61 5.50 19.75
N THR A 325 -7.28 6.54 20.22
CA THR A 325 -8.36 6.43 21.22
C THR A 325 -9.67 6.95 20.62
N GLU A 326 -10.76 6.95 21.38
CA GLU A 326 -12.01 7.56 20.91
C GLU A 326 -11.87 9.09 20.75
N GLU A 327 -10.99 9.72 21.52
CA GLU A 327 -10.86 11.17 21.60
C GLU A 327 -9.71 11.75 20.78
N VAL A 328 -8.63 11.00 20.60
CA VAL A 328 -7.41 11.51 19.97
C VAL A 328 -6.78 10.45 19.06
N PHE A 329 -6.22 10.93 17.96
CA PHE A 329 -5.39 10.16 17.07
C PHE A 329 -4.05 10.87 16.89
N CYS A 330 -2.96 10.19 17.22
CA CYS A 330 -1.61 10.61 16.92
C CYS A 330 -0.90 9.53 16.10
N TYR A 331 -0.29 9.92 15.00
CA TYR A 331 0.50 9.04 14.14
C TYR A 331 1.88 9.66 13.98
N PHE A 332 2.92 9.01 14.47
CA PHE A 332 4.32 9.41 14.28
C PHE A 332 5.01 8.43 13.33
N ASN A 333 5.50 8.95 12.20
CA ASN A 333 5.84 8.18 11.03
C ASN A 333 7.32 8.34 10.66
N CYS A 334 8.09 7.26 10.79
CA CYS A 334 9.53 7.26 10.54
C CYS A 334 9.93 6.17 9.53
N ALA A 335 11.10 6.33 8.92
CA ALA A 335 11.76 5.27 8.17
C ALA A 335 13.25 5.21 8.50
N SER A 336 13.66 4.23 9.30
CA SER A 336 15.08 3.86 9.45
C SER A 336 15.60 3.13 8.22
N SER A 337 16.91 2.91 8.15
CA SER A 337 17.54 2.11 7.10
C SER A 337 17.08 0.64 7.03
N ARG A 338 16.33 0.15 8.03
CA ARG A 338 15.79 -1.23 8.02
C ARG A 338 14.64 -1.41 7.04
N LEU A 339 14.00 -0.32 6.63
CA LEU A 339 12.77 -0.33 5.85
C LEU A 339 12.80 0.75 4.79
N LYS A 340 11.80 0.74 3.91
CA LYS A 340 11.67 1.67 2.79
C LYS A 340 10.61 2.73 3.08
N GLY A 341 10.80 3.92 2.52
CA GLY A 341 9.85 5.02 2.64
C GLY A 341 8.56 4.78 1.87
N VAL A 342 7.83 5.87 1.64
CA VAL A 342 6.66 5.84 0.77
C VAL A 342 7.09 6.08 -0.67
N GLU A 343 6.51 5.31 -1.61
CA GLU A 343 6.76 5.49 -3.04
C GLU A 343 6.12 6.76 -3.59
N SER A 344 6.82 7.39 -4.54
CA SER A 344 6.28 8.45 -5.39
C SER A 344 6.19 7.93 -6.84
N ALA A 345 5.15 8.34 -7.56
CA ALA A 345 4.97 8.01 -8.97
C ALA A 345 4.29 9.18 -9.66
N ASP A 346 5.07 10.19 -9.99
CA ASP A 346 4.61 11.49 -10.49
C ASP A 346 3.69 11.43 -11.71
N PHE A 347 3.81 10.40 -12.55
CA PHE A 347 2.98 10.22 -13.74
C PHE A 347 1.64 9.51 -13.48
N MET A 348 1.37 9.00 -12.28
CA MET A 348 0.12 8.26 -12.01
C MET A 348 -0.44 8.35 -10.58
N ALA A 349 0.32 8.87 -9.61
CA ALA A 349 -0.07 8.91 -8.21
C ALA A 349 0.53 10.16 -7.53
N ASP A 350 0.93 10.07 -6.26
CA ASP A 350 1.59 11.18 -5.57
C ASP A 350 2.91 11.57 -6.24
N LYS A 351 3.10 12.88 -6.39
CA LYS A 351 4.27 13.50 -7.02
C LYS A 351 5.39 13.79 -6.02
N ARG A 352 5.03 14.03 -4.75
CA ARG A 352 5.88 14.74 -3.76
C ARG A 352 5.72 14.27 -2.30
N ASN A 353 5.30 13.03 -2.07
CA ASN A 353 5.01 12.48 -0.73
C ASN A 353 6.25 12.02 0.07
N PHE A 354 7.45 12.32 -0.41
CA PHE A 354 8.71 11.76 0.09
C PHE A 354 9.23 12.33 1.43
N TYR A 355 8.52 13.28 2.02
CA TYR A 355 8.80 13.79 3.39
C TYR A 355 7.95 13.13 4.48
N THR A 356 6.98 12.30 4.08
CA THR A 356 5.99 11.73 5.01
C THR A 356 6.59 10.76 6.04
N ARG A 357 7.83 10.31 5.85
CA ARG A 357 8.53 9.36 6.74
C ARG A 357 9.76 9.95 7.43
N ASP A 358 9.94 11.26 7.40
CA ASP A 358 11.11 11.95 8.00
C ASP A 358 10.91 12.29 9.49
N GLY A 359 10.14 11.46 10.21
CA GLY A 359 9.67 11.78 11.56
C GLY A 359 8.52 12.80 11.54
N SER A 360 7.73 12.81 10.46
CA SER A 360 6.48 13.56 10.43
C SER A 360 5.48 12.97 11.44
N TYR A 361 4.55 13.80 11.90
CA TYR A 361 3.44 13.33 12.73
C TYR A 361 2.12 14.01 12.38
N LEU A 362 1.01 13.43 12.81
CA LEU A 362 -0.29 14.11 12.85
C LEU A 362 -0.89 13.90 14.21
N ILE A 363 -1.53 14.93 14.77
CA ILE A 363 -2.28 14.84 16.02
C ILE A 363 -3.63 15.53 15.87
N LEU A 364 -4.71 14.79 16.06
CA LEU A 364 -6.06 15.33 15.90
C LEU A 364 -7.09 14.75 16.86
N LYS A 365 -8.08 15.58 17.21
CA LYS A 365 -9.37 15.15 17.79
C LYS A 365 -10.50 15.22 16.74
N ASP A 366 -10.48 16.26 15.91
CA ASP A 366 -11.35 16.44 14.73
C ASP A 366 -10.53 16.26 13.44
N GLU A 367 -11.04 15.40 12.56
CA GLU A 367 -10.53 15.11 11.21
C GLU A 367 -10.57 16.31 10.27
N ASN A 368 -11.46 17.27 10.52
CA ASN A 368 -11.61 18.47 9.70
C ASN A 368 -10.40 19.42 9.81
N ALA A 369 -9.56 19.26 10.84
CA ALA A 369 -8.32 20.03 10.97
C ALA A 369 -7.34 19.75 9.83
N TYR A 370 -7.34 18.53 9.26
CA TYR A 370 -6.40 18.11 8.23
C TYR A 370 -7.05 17.87 6.87
N LYS A 371 -8.27 17.33 6.80
CA LYS A 371 -8.92 16.89 5.54
C LYS A 371 -8.75 17.84 4.35
N LYS A 372 -8.97 19.15 4.56
CA LYS A 372 -8.78 20.18 3.52
C LYS A 372 -7.39 20.84 3.59
N ALA A 373 -6.84 21.03 4.79
CA ALA A 373 -5.55 21.69 4.98
C ALA A 373 -4.38 20.96 4.31
N MET A 374 -4.46 19.63 4.15
CA MET A 374 -3.43 18.88 3.40
C MET A 374 -3.22 19.41 1.98
N GLY A 375 -4.27 19.88 1.32
CA GLY A 375 -4.18 20.47 -0.01
C GLY A 375 -3.38 21.77 -0.05
N THR A 376 -3.17 22.45 1.08
CA THR A 376 -2.41 23.71 1.14
C THR A 376 -0.94 23.49 1.52
N TRP A 377 -0.54 22.25 1.83
CA TRP A 377 0.79 21.96 2.36
C TRP A 377 1.90 22.20 1.34
N ASN A 378 2.98 22.80 1.83
CA ASN A 378 4.29 22.64 1.23
C ASN A 378 4.91 21.34 1.80
N VAL A 379 5.31 20.42 0.93
CA VAL A 379 5.69 19.06 1.34
C VAL A 379 6.99 18.99 2.13
N CYS A 380 7.88 19.98 2.08
CA CYS A 380 9.05 20.00 2.97
C CYS A 380 8.69 20.50 4.38
N GLN A 381 7.49 21.08 4.55
CA GLN A 381 6.95 21.60 5.79
C GLN A 381 5.74 20.77 6.26
N LEU A 382 5.86 19.44 6.20
CA LEU A 382 4.85 18.57 6.80
C LEU A 382 4.93 18.66 8.33
N PRO A 383 3.80 18.54 9.03
CA PRO A 383 3.80 18.51 10.49
C PRO A 383 4.81 17.49 11.03
N GLY A 384 5.70 17.96 11.91
CA GLY A 384 6.76 17.19 12.53
C GLY A 384 8.09 17.10 11.80
N THR A 385 8.20 17.42 10.51
CA THR A 385 9.48 17.27 9.78
C THR A 385 10.49 18.35 10.19
N THR A 386 11.78 18.03 10.09
CA THR A 386 12.89 18.97 10.29
C THR A 386 13.67 19.04 8.99
N GLU A 387 13.46 20.09 8.21
CA GLU A 387 13.89 20.20 6.81
C GLU A 387 14.35 21.61 6.47
N ARG A 388 15.02 21.76 5.33
CA ARG A 388 15.21 23.07 4.72
C ARG A 388 13.89 23.65 4.24
N SER A 389 13.69 24.95 4.48
CA SER A 389 12.52 25.68 4.04
C SER A 389 12.63 26.06 2.57
N LEU A 390 12.24 25.14 1.69
CA LEU A 390 12.17 25.32 0.25
C LEU A 390 10.79 25.86 -0.17
N GLU A 391 10.74 26.63 -1.24
CA GLU A 391 9.50 27.01 -1.92
C GLU A 391 8.96 25.85 -2.76
N LYS A 392 7.66 25.87 -3.07
CA LYS A 392 7.00 24.77 -3.81
C LYS A 392 7.63 24.53 -5.19
N GLU A 393 8.05 25.59 -5.86
CA GLU A 393 8.65 25.56 -7.19
C GLU A 393 10.05 24.92 -7.19
N GLU A 394 10.72 24.89 -6.03
CA GLU A 394 12.04 24.28 -5.86
C GLU A 394 11.94 22.75 -5.67
N ILE A 395 10.75 22.24 -5.34
CA ILE A 395 10.52 20.82 -5.08
C ILE A 395 10.07 20.11 -6.35
N GLN A 396 10.97 19.30 -6.91
CA GLN A 396 10.70 18.50 -8.08
C GLN A 396 9.66 17.41 -7.79
N SER A 397 8.80 17.13 -8.78
CA SER A 397 8.06 15.88 -8.80
C SER A 397 9.00 14.75 -9.17
N GLU A 398 8.76 13.55 -8.65
CA GLU A 398 9.59 12.40 -8.98
C GLU A 398 8.80 11.10 -8.99
N THR A 399 9.34 10.12 -9.72
CA THR A 399 9.05 8.71 -9.53
C THR A 399 10.18 8.08 -8.73
N ASN A 400 9.87 7.58 -7.54
CA ASN A 400 10.75 6.80 -6.70
C ASN A 400 9.99 5.62 -6.08
N TRP A 401 10.11 4.45 -6.69
CA TRP A 401 9.48 3.20 -6.24
C TRP A 401 10.07 2.62 -4.95
N GLN A 402 11.22 3.12 -4.49
CA GLN A 402 11.82 2.63 -3.24
C GLN A 402 11.46 3.51 -2.05
N GLY A 403 10.97 4.73 -2.29
CA GLY A 403 10.83 5.75 -1.27
C GLY A 403 12.17 6.14 -0.65
N TYR A 404 12.13 6.95 0.40
CA TYR A 404 13.31 7.37 1.15
C TYR A 404 13.35 6.78 2.55
N HIS A 405 14.55 6.57 3.05
CA HIS A 405 14.79 6.17 4.42
C HIS A 405 15.97 6.95 5.00
N SER A 406 16.12 6.88 6.31
CA SER A 406 17.30 7.38 7.01
C SER A 406 18.54 6.55 6.67
N LEU A 407 19.70 7.18 6.69
CA LEU A 407 21.00 6.50 6.69
C LEU A 407 21.22 5.69 7.99
N PHE A 408 20.51 6.05 9.06
CA PHE A 408 20.62 5.40 10.37
C PHE A 408 19.59 4.29 10.54
N ASP A 409 20.00 3.24 11.25
CA ASP A 409 19.11 2.14 11.63
C ASP A 409 18.28 2.47 12.88
N PHE A 410 18.63 3.48 13.67
CA PHE A 410 17.91 3.76 14.90
C PHE A 410 16.52 4.36 14.64
N ALA A 411 15.51 3.51 14.78
CA ALA A 411 14.13 3.87 15.09
C ALA A 411 13.61 2.86 16.10
N GLY A 412 12.90 3.33 17.12
CA GLY A 412 12.44 2.47 18.20
C GLY A 412 11.19 3.03 18.86
N GLY A 413 10.51 2.17 19.61
CA GLY A 413 9.38 2.58 20.40
C GLY A 413 8.90 1.47 21.33
N LEU A 414 8.19 1.89 22.37
CA LEU A 414 7.63 1.03 23.40
C LEU A 414 6.28 1.59 23.84
N THR A 415 5.36 0.70 24.16
CA THR A 415 4.03 1.05 24.66
C THR A 415 3.72 0.27 25.92
N THR A 416 3.21 0.93 26.95
CA THR A 416 2.79 0.29 28.20
C THR A 416 1.56 1.01 28.77
N GLY A 417 0.43 0.31 28.84
CA GLY A 417 -0.84 0.89 29.28
C GLY A 417 -1.21 2.16 28.50
N ASN A 418 -1.28 3.30 29.20
CA ASN A 418 -1.59 4.61 28.62
C ASN A 418 -0.36 5.42 28.21
N ASN A 419 0.81 4.80 28.19
CA ASN A 419 2.08 5.45 27.87
C ASN A 419 2.67 4.88 26.59
N ALA A 420 3.34 5.74 25.84
CA ALA A 420 4.15 5.35 24.71
C ALA A 420 5.38 6.23 24.57
N VAL A 421 6.43 5.68 23.99
CA VAL A 421 7.62 6.42 23.59
C VAL A 421 8.06 5.92 22.22
N SER A 422 8.56 6.81 21.38
CA SER A 422 9.24 6.46 20.14
C SER A 422 10.35 7.46 19.83
N GLY A 423 11.40 7.01 19.15
CA GLY A 423 12.53 7.84 18.74
C GLY A 423 13.12 7.38 17.41
N PHE A 424 13.77 8.30 16.73
CA PHE A 424 14.28 8.14 15.37
C PHE A 424 15.51 9.03 15.16
N VAL A 425 16.57 8.49 14.57
CA VAL A 425 17.69 9.28 14.07
C VAL A 425 17.51 9.48 12.58
N TYR A 426 17.32 10.72 12.18
CA TYR A 426 17.02 11.13 10.82
C TYR A 426 18.27 11.67 10.13
N GLN A 427 18.57 11.12 8.96
CA GLN A 427 19.31 11.77 7.88
C GLN A 427 18.94 11.09 6.56
N LYS A 428 18.29 11.79 5.64
CA LYS A 428 17.75 11.18 4.42
C LYS A 428 18.86 10.60 3.52
N SER A 429 18.68 9.36 3.09
CA SER A 429 19.52 8.74 2.05
C SER A 429 19.11 9.21 0.66
N GLY A 430 20.08 9.61 -0.16
CA GLY A 430 19.85 9.91 -1.58
C GLY A 430 20.01 8.71 -2.51
N GLU A 431 20.12 7.48 -1.97
CA GLU A 431 20.38 6.28 -2.77
C GLU A 431 19.22 5.95 -3.71
N ARG A 432 19.58 5.42 -4.89
CA ARG A 432 18.67 5.07 -5.97
C ARG A 432 18.94 3.66 -6.46
N GLU A 433 17.89 2.85 -6.51
CA GLU A 433 17.95 1.48 -7.01
C GLU A 433 17.14 1.32 -8.30
N LYS A 434 17.37 0.21 -9.00
CA LYS A 434 16.54 -0.18 -10.13
C LYS A 434 15.14 -0.55 -9.65
N ASP A 435 14.12 -0.11 -10.38
CA ASP A 435 12.75 -0.55 -10.14
C ASP A 435 12.50 -1.96 -10.68
N GLY A 436 11.27 -2.46 -10.51
CA GLY A 436 10.85 -3.75 -11.07
C GLY A 436 10.90 -3.82 -12.60
N ALA A 437 11.11 -2.70 -13.29
CA ALA A 437 11.35 -2.66 -14.73
C ALA A 437 12.84 -2.57 -15.12
N GLY A 438 13.74 -2.42 -14.15
CA GLY A 438 15.18 -2.22 -14.35
C GLY A 438 15.60 -0.77 -14.52
N ILE A 439 14.70 0.20 -14.32
CA ILE A 439 14.91 1.64 -14.53
C ILE A 439 15.39 2.29 -13.24
N ILE A 440 16.38 3.18 -13.33
CA ILE A 440 16.82 4.06 -12.23
C ILE A 440 16.32 5.47 -12.54
N TYR A 441 15.70 6.13 -11.56
CA TYR A 441 15.23 7.52 -11.67
C TYR A 441 16.19 8.44 -10.91
N PRO A 442 17.16 9.09 -11.59
CA PRO A 442 18.26 9.79 -10.92
C PRO A 442 17.94 11.24 -10.54
N ASN A 443 16.86 11.81 -11.09
CA ASN A 443 16.51 13.22 -10.86
C ASN A 443 15.63 13.36 -9.62
N PHE A 444 16.00 14.29 -8.74
CA PHE A 444 15.27 14.64 -7.53
C PHE A 444 15.78 15.94 -6.92
N THR A 445 15.04 16.50 -5.96
CA THR A 445 15.41 17.67 -5.16
C THR A 445 16.59 17.34 -4.25
N LYS A 446 17.80 17.83 -4.52
CA LYS A 446 19.00 17.48 -3.72
C LYS A 446 19.05 18.21 -2.38
N GLU A 447 18.37 19.34 -2.31
CA GLU A 447 18.28 20.26 -1.17
C GLU A 447 17.54 19.64 0.03
N MET A 448 16.90 18.49 -0.12
CA MET A 448 16.33 17.72 1.00
C MET A 448 17.35 16.81 1.72
N LEU A 449 18.59 16.71 1.23
CA LEU A 449 19.62 15.84 1.80
C LEU A 449 20.52 16.59 2.80
N GLY A 450 21.10 15.87 3.75
CA GLY A 450 22.11 16.44 4.65
C GLY A 450 21.56 17.22 5.85
N VAL A 451 20.25 17.15 6.11
CA VAL A 451 19.70 17.54 7.42
C VAL A 451 19.75 16.33 8.35
N VAL A 452 20.32 16.51 9.54
CA VAL A 452 20.40 15.50 10.59
C VAL A 452 19.56 15.95 11.77
N ALA A 453 18.77 15.05 12.36
CA ALA A 453 18.03 15.32 13.60
C ALA A 453 17.77 14.03 14.41
N GLN A 454 17.80 14.14 15.73
CA GLN A 454 17.31 13.11 16.64
C GLN A 454 15.92 13.52 17.11
N LYS A 455 14.90 12.74 16.74
CA LYS A 455 13.49 13.08 16.93
C LYS A 455 12.86 12.07 17.86
N SER A 456 12.06 12.52 18.82
CA SER A 456 11.35 11.60 19.73
C SER A 456 9.97 12.12 20.12
N LEU A 457 9.09 11.18 20.41
CA LEU A 457 7.73 11.39 20.87
C LEU A 457 7.52 10.61 22.17
N PHE A 458 7.08 11.32 23.22
CA PHE A 458 6.61 10.75 24.46
C PHE A 458 5.11 11.01 24.58
N ASN A 459 4.32 9.96 24.80
CA ASN A 459 2.92 10.07 25.20
C ASN A 459 2.77 9.56 26.63
N HIS A 460 2.31 10.44 27.52
CA HIS A 460 1.89 10.09 28.87
C HIS A 460 0.43 10.47 29.04
N GLU A 461 -0.45 9.48 29.03
CA GLU A 461 -1.89 9.68 29.05
C GLU A 461 -2.37 10.59 27.91
N GLY A 462 -2.80 11.83 28.22
CA GLY A 462 -3.22 12.85 27.27
C GLY A 462 -2.13 13.84 26.85
N LEU A 463 -0.95 13.81 27.48
CA LEU A 463 0.18 14.67 27.15
C LEU A 463 1.03 14.05 26.03
N PHE A 464 1.41 14.87 25.06
CA PHE A 464 2.37 14.53 24.01
C PHE A 464 3.55 15.50 24.10
N VAL A 465 4.76 14.97 24.15
CA VAL A 465 6.01 15.75 24.16
C VAL A 465 6.83 15.34 22.96
N PHE A 466 7.12 16.30 22.08
CA PHE A 466 7.96 16.13 20.90
C PHE A 466 9.31 16.79 21.17
N LEU A 467 10.40 16.03 21.09
CA LEU A 467 11.76 16.54 21.30
C LEU A 467 12.58 16.37 20.03
N GLY A 468 13.34 17.41 19.70
CA GLY A 468 14.35 17.41 18.64
C GLY A 468 15.72 17.80 19.23
N SER A 469 16.75 16.99 18.99
CA SER A 469 18.12 17.28 19.39
C SER A 469 19.11 16.96 18.28
N GLY A 470 20.35 17.45 18.41
CA GLY A 470 21.42 17.17 17.45
C GLY A 470 21.08 17.64 16.03
N ILE A 471 20.28 18.71 15.90
CA ILE A 471 19.89 19.25 14.59
C ILE A 471 21.12 19.89 13.94
N SER A 472 21.49 19.42 12.76
CA SER A 472 22.61 19.98 12.00
C SER A 472 22.37 19.90 10.50
N ASP A 473 22.99 20.83 9.78
CA ASP A 473 23.09 20.82 8.33
C ASP A 473 24.51 20.38 7.93
N THR A 474 24.63 19.17 7.38
CA THR A 474 25.90 18.59 6.91
C THR A 474 26.27 19.01 5.48
N ASP A 475 25.35 19.64 4.76
CA ASP A 475 25.53 20.11 3.39
C ASP A 475 25.06 21.57 3.24
N PRO A 476 25.62 22.53 4.00
CA PRO A 476 25.16 23.92 4.03
C PRO A 476 25.28 24.63 2.68
N LYS A 477 25.99 24.03 1.71
CA LYS A 477 26.07 24.48 0.32
C LYS A 477 24.70 24.54 -0.38
N PHE A 478 23.71 23.80 0.11
CA PHE A 478 22.34 23.83 -0.42
C PHE A 478 21.55 25.06 0.03
N GLY A 479 22.05 25.85 1.00
CA GLY A 479 21.39 27.08 1.46
C GLY A 479 20.14 26.81 2.30
N HIS A 480 19.26 27.83 2.44
CA HIS A 480 18.00 27.83 3.20
C HIS A 480 18.10 27.61 4.71
N ASP A 481 17.10 28.09 5.44
CA ASP A 481 16.98 27.84 6.87
C ASP A 481 16.46 26.42 7.12
N VAL A 482 17.06 25.72 8.08
CA VAL A 482 16.53 24.46 8.61
C VAL A 482 15.47 24.77 9.66
N LYS A 483 14.22 24.36 9.40
CA LYS A 483 13.06 24.59 10.27
C LYS A 483 12.44 23.25 10.67
N THR A 484 11.91 23.19 11.89
CA THR A 484 10.99 22.11 12.28
C THR A 484 9.57 22.62 12.18
N THR A 485 8.77 22.03 11.31
CA THR A 485 7.35 22.37 11.23
C THR A 485 6.63 21.71 12.38
N VAL A 486 6.02 22.47 13.28
CA VAL A 486 5.28 21.90 14.41
C VAL A 486 3.96 21.31 13.90
N ASP A 487 3.13 22.13 13.28
CA ASP A 487 1.86 21.67 12.72
C ASP A 487 1.40 22.57 11.56
N ASN A 488 0.52 22.05 10.72
CA ASN A 488 -0.06 22.73 9.57
C ASN A 488 -1.52 22.29 9.42
N THR A 489 -2.42 23.01 10.09
CA THR A 489 -3.83 22.65 10.23
C THR A 489 -4.75 23.81 9.89
N ARG A 490 -5.99 23.48 9.54
CA ARG A 490 -7.06 24.46 9.44
C ARG A 490 -7.29 25.11 10.80
N CYS A 491 -7.32 26.43 10.81
CA CYS A 491 -7.77 27.22 11.95
C CYS A 491 -9.28 26.99 12.15
N LEU A 492 -9.65 26.21 13.17
CA LEU A 492 -11.06 25.91 13.47
C LEU A 492 -11.68 27.05 14.30
N ASN A 493 -13.02 27.12 14.36
CA ASN A 493 -13.81 28.23 14.94
C ASN A 493 -13.52 28.60 16.43
N LYS A 494 -12.62 27.90 17.10
CA LYS A 494 -12.21 28.11 18.50
C LYS A 494 -10.69 28.28 18.66
N ALA A 495 -9.97 28.47 17.55
CA ALA A 495 -8.53 28.60 17.61
C ALA A 495 -8.12 29.91 18.26
N LYS A 496 -7.13 29.86 19.15
CA LYS A 496 -6.65 31.02 19.88
C LYS A 496 -5.16 30.89 20.18
N LEU A 497 -4.55 32.05 20.37
CA LEU A 497 -3.15 32.19 20.72
C LEU A 497 -3.06 32.86 22.09
N ILE A 498 -2.27 32.28 22.99
CA ILE A 498 -2.02 32.81 24.34
C ILE A 498 -0.52 33.07 24.42
N TYR A 499 -0.14 34.34 24.44
CA TYR A 499 1.26 34.76 24.50
C TYR A 499 1.48 35.58 25.77
N GLN A 500 2.46 35.20 26.59
CA GLN A 500 2.71 35.82 27.91
C GLN A 500 1.42 35.93 28.76
N GLY A 501 0.61 34.88 28.76
CA GLY A 501 -0.68 34.83 29.48
C GLY A 501 -1.81 35.68 28.88
N LYS A 502 -1.61 36.39 27.76
CA LYS A 502 -2.64 37.17 27.08
C LYS A 502 -3.25 36.39 25.92
N GLU A 503 -4.57 36.19 25.98
CA GLU A 503 -5.33 35.51 24.92
C GLU A 503 -5.68 36.46 23.77
N SER A 504 -5.53 35.97 22.54
CA SER A 504 -5.85 36.66 21.30
C SER A 504 -6.26 35.66 20.21
N ARG A 505 -6.72 36.17 19.06
CA ARG A 505 -6.91 35.34 17.86
C ARG A 505 -5.55 34.88 17.33
N VAL A 506 -5.52 33.72 16.67
CA VAL A 506 -4.31 33.27 15.98
C VAL A 506 -3.98 34.27 14.87
N THR A 507 -2.77 34.82 14.91
CA THR A 507 -2.24 35.78 13.94
C THR A 507 -0.82 35.40 13.58
N SER A 508 -0.38 35.77 12.37
CA SER A 508 1.00 35.56 11.96
C SER A 508 1.96 36.39 12.82
N GLY A 509 3.13 35.83 13.15
CA GLY A 509 4.14 36.50 13.95
C GLY A 509 5.26 35.57 14.42
N ILE A 510 6.30 36.18 15.00
CA ILE A 510 7.39 35.47 15.67
C ILE A 510 7.24 35.71 17.17
N TYR A 511 7.21 34.63 17.94
CA TYR A 511 7.00 34.64 19.38
C TYR A 511 8.23 34.02 20.05
N SER A 512 8.93 34.80 20.88
CA SER A 512 10.21 34.41 21.50
C SER A 512 10.12 34.08 22.98
N GLU A 513 8.90 34.07 23.53
CA GLU A 513 8.61 33.77 24.94
C GLU A 513 7.48 32.74 25.00
N GLU A 514 7.03 32.42 26.22
CA GLU A 514 5.99 31.43 26.46
C GLU A 514 4.75 31.67 25.57
N LEU A 515 4.48 30.67 24.74
CA LEU A 515 3.40 30.66 23.76
C LEU A 515 2.56 29.38 23.93
N TYR A 516 1.25 29.55 23.95
CA TYR A 516 0.31 28.45 23.76
C TYR A 516 -0.59 28.73 22.56
N ILE A 517 -0.81 27.70 21.74
CA ILE A 517 -1.80 27.74 20.66
C ILE A 517 -2.85 26.70 20.99
N VAL A 518 -4.12 27.09 20.93
CA VAL A 518 -5.24 26.16 21.05
C VAL A 518 -5.87 26.03 19.67
N ASN A 519 -5.93 24.82 19.13
CA ASN A 519 -6.66 24.49 17.90
C ASN A 519 -7.09 23.03 17.96
N ASN A 520 -8.19 22.66 17.28
CA ASN A 520 -8.65 21.26 17.22
C ASN A 520 -8.87 20.58 18.60
N GLY A 521 -9.19 21.36 19.64
CA GLY A 521 -9.29 20.85 21.01
C GLY A 521 -7.96 20.35 21.60
N LEU A 522 -6.84 20.71 20.99
CA LEU A 522 -5.47 20.50 21.44
C LEU A 522 -4.88 21.82 21.93
N ILE A 523 -3.93 21.73 22.86
CA ILE A 523 -3.13 22.86 23.35
C ILE A 523 -1.67 22.53 23.04
N TYR A 524 -1.07 23.33 22.17
CA TYR A 524 0.35 23.28 21.83
C TYR A 524 1.06 24.27 22.74
N GLY A 525 2.02 23.81 23.53
CA GLY A 525 2.78 24.65 24.46
C GLY A 525 4.24 24.76 24.06
N PHE A 526 4.75 25.98 24.03
CA PHE A 526 6.13 26.31 23.73
C PHE A 526 6.68 27.15 24.89
N PRO A 527 7.34 26.50 25.88
CA PRO A 527 7.82 27.20 27.06
C PRO A 527 9.02 28.12 26.75
N GLU A 528 9.78 27.81 25.71
CA GLU A 528 10.97 28.56 25.28
C GLU A 528 11.19 28.43 23.77
N GLY A 529 11.99 29.33 23.21
CA GLY A 529 12.39 29.33 21.80
C GLY A 529 11.66 30.36 20.93
N ASN A 530 12.12 30.51 19.69
CA ASN A 530 11.49 31.35 18.68
C ASN A 530 10.51 30.52 17.86
N VAL A 531 9.22 30.78 18.01
CA VAL A 531 8.14 30.11 17.27
C VAL A 531 7.58 31.06 16.22
N GLU A 532 7.67 30.64 14.96
CA GLU A 532 7.01 31.31 13.85
C GLU A 532 5.61 30.74 13.67
N VAL A 533 4.60 31.62 13.71
CA VAL A 533 3.21 31.28 13.41
C VAL A 533 2.84 31.97 12.12
N PHE A 534 2.22 31.21 11.20
CA PHE A 534 1.62 31.74 9.99
C PHE A 534 0.13 31.40 9.99
N ALA A 535 -0.72 32.41 9.83
CA ALA A 535 -2.17 32.28 9.79
C ALA A 535 -2.75 33.14 8.66
N ASP A 536 -3.24 32.49 7.62
CA ASP A 536 -3.84 33.14 6.46
C ASP A 536 -4.91 32.24 5.80
N ASN A 537 -5.67 32.81 4.86
CA ASN A 537 -6.53 32.08 3.96
C ASN A 537 -5.70 31.53 2.79
N LEU A 538 -5.48 30.22 2.78
CA LEU A 538 -4.72 29.54 1.74
C LEU A 538 -5.65 28.81 0.77
N THR A 539 -5.33 28.88 -0.52
CA THR A 539 -5.95 28.07 -1.56
C THR A 539 -5.27 26.71 -1.63
N THR A 540 -6.05 25.65 -1.81
CA THR A 540 -5.48 24.31 -2.03
C THR A 540 -4.73 24.23 -3.36
N ASP A 541 -3.86 23.24 -3.51
CA ASP A 541 -3.22 22.85 -4.77
C ASP A 541 -3.08 21.33 -4.79
N TRP A 542 -4.19 20.65 -5.11
CA TRP A 542 -4.23 19.19 -5.07
C TRP A 542 -3.50 18.57 -6.27
N ALA A 543 -3.45 19.26 -7.41
CA ALA A 543 -2.77 18.82 -8.62
C ALA A 543 -1.23 18.85 -8.47
N TYR A 544 -0.70 19.75 -7.64
CA TYR A 544 0.70 19.75 -7.21
C TYR A 544 1.09 18.50 -6.43
N LEU A 545 0.17 17.98 -5.60
CA LEU A 545 0.46 16.83 -4.73
C LEU A 545 0.33 15.49 -5.44
N ASN A 546 -0.67 15.30 -6.30
CA ASN A 546 -0.98 14.00 -6.91
C ASN A 546 -1.51 14.15 -8.34
N GLN A 547 -1.02 13.30 -9.25
CA GLN A 547 -1.40 13.28 -10.66
C GLN A 547 -2.89 13.01 -10.89
N GLY A 548 -3.48 12.13 -10.09
CA GLY A 548 -4.91 11.81 -10.16
C GLY A 548 -5.82 12.98 -9.80
N ASN A 549 -5.27 14.08 -9.29
CA ASN A 549 -6.01 15.30 -9.00
C ASN A 549 -5.94 16.33 -10.14
N GLU A 550 -5.33 16.01 -11.29
CA GLU A 550 -5.33 16.93 -12.43
C GLU A 550 -6.75 17.28 -12.88
N GLY A 551 -6.98 18.59 -13.08
CA GLY A 551 -8.30 19.13 -13.42
C GLY A 551 -9.26 19.26 -12.23
N CYS A 552 -8.83 18.96 -11.00
CA CYS A 552 -9.60 19.30 -9.82
C CYS A 552 -9.63 20.82 -9.60
N VAL A 553 -10.71 21.30 -9.00
CA VAL A 553 -10.88 22.71 -8.66
C VAL A 553 -10.29 22.95 -7.27
N ASP A 554 -9.40 23.93 -7.17
CA ASP A 554 -8.86 24.38 -5.89
C ASP A 554 -9.87 25.25 -5.13
N GLU A 555 -9.84 25.14 -3.79
CA GLU A 555 -10.81 25.78 -2.90
C GLU A 555 -10.19 26.56 -1.74
#